data_AF-A0A535RQ83-F1
#
_entry.id   AF-A0A535RQ83-F1
#
_cell.length_a   1.000
_cell.length_b   1.000
_cell.length_c   1.000
_cell.angle_alpha   90.00
_cell.angle_beta   90.00
_cell.angle_gamma   90.00
#
_symmetry.space_group_name_H-M   'P 1'
#
loop_
_entity.id
_entity.type
_entity.pdbx_description
1 polymer ?
#
loop_
_entity_poly.entity_id
_entity_poly.type
_entity_poly.pdbx_seq_one_letter_code
_entity_poly.pdbx_strand_id
1 'polypeptide(L)'
;MIPRAMSTQHPDNVAVPFFASGPVMGGEDEIREAFYAFSHLGCDEQMWDFEGKEVDEFVVEKLLSAHETFFREHPLGTDVRLTPRVPNPALEKAQAKVLLEVLHSIPRHSDVSRMFYGTERTPILEVIFPMTTSADEPLRVREHYRTRVGALADDPSARAWFGEFEPREIDVIPLVEDRPSLLAADTIVRAYASGSGVDEARVFIARSDPALNYGMVPAVLLSMVALSRLARLEIRTHPIIGVGGPAFRGALRPDSIDRVLARYPSVETFTIQSAFKYDNPVDDVVRAIAKLKASPRGRAVELDERRAIDLADRLAARYRDEVVAIAPLVRA
;
A
#
# COMPACT_ATOMS: atom_id res chain seq x y z
N MET A 1 -3.55 15.88 -2.30
CA MET A 1 -4.48 15.19 -1.37
C MET A 1 -3.89 13.83 -1.02
N ILE A 2 -4.05 13.33 0.21
CA ILE A 2 -3.67 11.94 0.53
C ILE A 2 -4.82 11.01 0.13
N PRO A 3 -4.57 9.90 -0.58
CA PRO A 3 -5.63 9.00 -1.04
C PRO A 3 -6.38 8.33 0.11
N ARG A 4 -7.67 8.03 -0.10
CA ARG A 4 -8.52 7.35 0.89
C ARG A 4 -8.79 5.88 0.52
N ALA A 5 -8.86 5.56 -0.77
CA ALA A 5 -9.22 4.26 -1.32
C ALA A 5 -8.12 3.73 -2.25
N MET A 6 -7.26 2.88 -1.71
CA MET A 6 -6.16 2.23 -2.43
C MET A 6 -6.61 0.88 -3.00
N SER A 7 -6.86 0.81 -4.30
CA SER A 7 -7.01 -0.48 -4.99
C SER A 7 -5.70 -1.27 -4.92
N THR A 8 -5.81 -2.59 -4.74
CA THR A 8 -4.65 -3.49 -4.64
C THR A 8 -4.85 -4.75 -5.50
N GLN A 9 -3.75 -5.46 -5.76
CA GLN A 9 -3.71 -6.67 -6.61
C GLN A 9 -3.68 -7.96 -5.77
N HIS A 10 -4.34 -7.95 -4.61
CA HIS A 10 -4.43 -9.15 -3.77
C HIS A 10 -5.25 -10.23 -4.51
N PRO A 11 -4.78 -11.49 -4.58
CA PRO A 11 -5.51 -12.56 -5.27
C PRO A 11 -6.57 -13.18 -4.35
N ASP A 12 -7.49 -12.37 -3.81
CA ASP A 12 -8.49 -12.81 -2.82
C ASP A 12 -9.90 -12.97 -3.39
N ASN A 13 -10.12 -12.62 -4.67
CA ASN A 13 -11.40 -12.78 -5.35
C ASN A 13 -11.69 -14.23 -5.75
N VAL A 14 -12.99 -14.56 -5.84
CA VAL A 14 -13.47 -15.85 -6.36
C VAL A 14 -13.88 -15.71 -7.83
N ALA A 15 -14.60 -14.63 -8.16
CA ALA A 15 -15.05 -14.36 -9.51
C ALA A 15 -13.90 -13.84 -10.36
N VAL A 16 -13.76 -14.39 -11.57
CA VAL A 16 -12.82 -13.86 -12.57
C VAL A 16 -13.33 -12.47 -13.00
N PRO A 17 -12.50 -11.42 -12.92
CA PRO A 17 -12.91 -10.10 -13.37
C PRO A 17 -13.32 -10.12 -14.84
N PHE A 18 -14.38 -9.40 -15.19
CA PHE A 18 -14.98 -9.43 -16.54
C PHE A 18 -14.03 -8.98 -17.67
N PHE A 19 -12.97 -8.23 -17.34
CA PHE A 19 -11.96 -7.75 -18.27
C PHE A 19 -10.70 -8.64 -18.32
N ALA A 20 -10.59 -9.61 -17.42
CA ALA A 20 -9.43 -10.48 -17.31
C ALA A 20 -9.48 -11.61 -18.35
N SER A 21 -8.32 -12.00 -18.85
CA SER A 21 -8.16 -13.08 -19.82
C SER A 21 -8.34 -14.48 -19.20
N GLY A 22 -8.21 -14.59 -17.88
CA GLY A 22 -8.31 -15.84 -17.15
C GLY A 22 -8.32 -15.65 -15.63
N PRO A 23 -8.28 -16.76 -14.86
CA PRO A 23 -8.35 -16.71 -13.39
C PRO A 23 -7.09 -16.15 -12.71
N VAL A 24 -5.95 -16.18 -13.40
CA VAL A 24 -4.70 -15.56 -12.94
C VAL A 24 -4.51 -14.29 -13.75
N MET A 25 -4.51 -13.14 -13.08
CA MET A 25 -4.27 -11.85 -13.71
C MET A 25 -2.77 -11.59 -13.85
N GLY A 26 -2.37 -10.97 -14.96
CA GLY A 26 -1.02 -10.50 -15.21
C GLY A 26 -0.95 -9.63 -16.47
N GLY A 27 0.10 -8.82 -16.59
CA GLY A 27 0.33 -7.97 -17.77
C GLY A 27 -0.82 -7.01 -18.04
N GLU A 28 -1.42 -7.09 -19.24
CA GLU A 28 -2.50 -6.20 -19.67
C GLU A 28 -3.76 -6.26 -18.79
N ASP A 29 -4.02 -7.40 -18.14
CA ASP A 29 -5.18 -7.53 -17.24
C ASP A 29 -5.04 -6.61 -16.02
N GLU A 30 -3.82 -6.43 -15.51
CA GLU A 30 -3.52 -5.55 -14.37
C GLU A 30 -3.60 -4.07 -14.77
N ILE A 31 -3.22 -3.73 -16.01
CA ILE A 31 -3.39 -2.38 -16.55
C ILE A 31 -4.88 -2.02 -16.62
N ARG A 32 -5.71 -2.94 -17.14
CA ARG A 32 -7.17 -2.78 -17.19
C ARG A 32 -7.77 -2.70 -15.80
N GLU A 33 -7.27 -3.48 -14.84
CA GLU A 33 -7.68 -3.40 -13.44
C GLU A 33 -7.40 -2.02 -12.84
N ALA A 34 -6.18 -1.49 -13.00
CA ALA A 34 -5.82 -0.18 -12.48
C ALA A 34 -6.71 0.91 -13.09
N PHE A 35 -6.92 0.88 -14.42
CA PHE A 35 -7.83 1.81 -15.07
C PHE A 35 -9.27 1.67 -14.56
N TYR A 36 -9.79 0.45 -14.44
CA TYR A 36 -11.14 0.19 -13.94
C TYR A 36 -11.32 0.70 -12.50
N ALA A 37 -10.33 0.49 -11.64
CA ALA A 37 -10.34 0.97 -10.26
C ALA A 37 -10.43 2.51 -10.19
N PHE A 38 -9.67 3.23 -11.01
CA PHE A 38 -9.73 4.69 -11.06
C PHE A 38 -11.04 5.19 -11.68
N SER A 39 -11.37 4.73 -12.88
CA SER A 39 -12.40 5.34 -13.73
C SER A 39 -13.82 4.89 -13.42
N HIS A 40 -14.02 3.64 -12.97
CA HIS A 40 -15.35 3.09 -12.74
C HIS A 40 -15.65 2.92 -11.25
N LEU A 41 -14.67 2.49 -10.46
CA LEU A 41 -14.88 2.25 -9.02
C LEU A 41 -14.67 3.52 -8.18
N GLY A 42 -13.88 4.47 -8.67
CA GLY A 42 -13.58 5.72 -8.00
C GLY A 42 -12.49 5.64 -6.93
N CYS A 43 -11.66 4.59 -6.95
CA CYS A 43 -10.43 4.54 -6.15
C CYS A 43 -9.52 5.71 -6.53
N ASP A 44 -8.76 6.23 -5.56
CA ASP A 44 -7.84 7.36 -5.76
C ASP A 44 -6.36 6.95 -5.67
N GLU A 45 -6.10 5.66 -5.47
CA GLU A 45 -4.76 5.09 -5.49
C GLU A 45 -4.79 3.64 -5.97
N GLN A 46 -3.73 3.23 -6.68
CA GLN A 46 -3.47 1.85 -7.05
C GLN A 46 -2.11 1.44 -6.49
N MET A 47 -2.11 0.40 -5.65
CA MET A 47 -0.90 -0.30 -5.27
C MET A 47 -0.46 -1.22 -6.41
N TRP A 48 0.79 -1.10 -6.83
CA TRP A 48 1.36 -1.92 -7.90
C TRP A 48 2.38 -2.92 -7.31
N ASP A 49 2.05 -4.20 -7.32
CA ASP A 49 2.60 -5.23 -6.43
C ASP A 49 3.77 -5.99 -7.05
N PHE A 50 4.98 -5.41 -7.01
CA PHE A 50 6.21 -6.07 -7.49
C PHE A 50 6.72 -7.18 -6.57
N GLU A 51 6.14 -7.35 -5.38
CA GLU A 51 6.50 -8.43 -4.45
C GLU A 51 5.87 -9.75 -4.90
N GLY A 52 6.68 -10.80 -5.05
CA GLY A 52 6.18 -12.15 -5.28
C GLY A 52 5.55 -12.41 -6.67
N LYS A 53 5.65 -11.47 -7.62
CA LYS A 53 5.02 -11.57 -8.95
C LYS A 53 5.90 -11.00 -10.08
N GLU A 54 5.67 -11.48 -11.30
CA GLU A 54 6.17 -10.85 -12.53
C GLU A 54 5.18 -9.77 -12.96
N VAL A 55 5.61 -8.51 -12.96
CA VAL A 55 4.73 -7.35 -13.10
C VAL A 55 5.15 -6.47 -14.26
N ASP A 56 4.19 -5.77 -14.87
CA ASP A 56 4.46 -4.83 -15.96
C ASP A 56 5.22 -3.59 -15.47
N GLU A 57 6.45 -3.43 -15.93
CA GLU A 57 7.29 -2.27 -15.61
C GLU A 57 6.83 -1.00 -16.33
N PHE A 58 6.04 -1.08 -17.41
CA PHE A 58 5.63 0.05 -18.26
C PHE A 58 4.25 0.61 -17.90
N VAL A 59 3.76 0.34 -16.69
CA VAL A 59 2.41 0.65 -16.23
C VAL A 59 1.95 2.10 -16.50
N VAL A 60 2.77 3.12 -16.23
CA VAL A 60 2.35 4.51 -16.50
C VAL A 60 2.18 4.78 -18.00
N GLU A 61 3.10 4.29 -18.83
CA GLU A 61 3.01 4.49 -20.28
C GLU A 61 1.75 3.83 -20.85
N LYS A 62 1.46 2.61 -20.42
CA LYS A 62 0.28 1.87 -20.85
C LYS A 62 -1.02 2.53 -20.36
N LEU A 63 -1.07 2.96 -19.10
CA LEU A 63 -2.22 3.67 -18.56
C LEU A 63 -2.49 4.98 -19.32
N LEU A 64 -1.46 5.81 -19.51
CA LEU A 64 -1.62 7.12 -20.14
C LEU A 64 -1.99 6.99 -21.62
N SER A 65 -1.33 6.10 -22.36
CA SER A 65 -1.58 5.92 -23.80
C SER A 65 -2.90 5.20 -24.11
N ALA A 66 -3.30 4.21 -23.31
CA ALA A 66 -4.55 3.48 -23.54
C ALA A 66 -5.79 4.29 -23.12
N HIS A 67 -5.65 5.22 -22.18
CA HIS A 67 -6.77 5.91 -21.54
C HIS A 67 -6.56 7.43 -21.45
N GLU A 68 -6.09 8.05 -22.53
CA GLU A 68 -5.68 9.45 -22.55
C GLU A 68 -6.72 10.42 -22.00
N THR A 69 -7.97 10.33 -22.46
CA THR A 69 -9.06 11.24 -22.06
C THR A 69 -9.23 11.29 -20.55
N PHE A 70 -9.26 10.11 -19.90
CA PHE A 70 -9.45 10.02 -18.46
C PHE A 70 -8.29 10.65 -17.71
N PHE A 71 -7.04 10.35 -18.08
CA PHE A 71 -5.88 10.86 -17.35
C PHE A 71 -5.60 12.35 -17.62
N ARG A 72 -6.07 12.91 -18.73
CA ARG A 72 -6.06 14.37 -18.91
C ARG A 72 -7.03 15.08 -17.95
N GLU A 73 -8.17 14.46 -17.64
CA GLU A 73 -9.16 14.97 -16.69
C GLU A 73 -8.78 14.68 -15.23
N HIS A 74 -8.11 13.55 -14.98
CA HIS A 74 -7.68 13.07 -13.66
C HIS A 74 -6.18 12.73 -13.67
N PRO A 75 -5.30 13.73 -13.57
CA PRO A 75 -3.86 13.53 -13.73
C PRO A 75 -3.26 12.55 -12.70
N LEU A 76 -2.55 11.54 -13.21
CA LEU A 76 -1.78 10.59 -12.39
C LEU A 76 -0.65 11.30 -11.64
N GLY A 77 -0.50 10.97 -10.36
CA GLY A 77 0.43 11.63 -9.42
C GLY A 77 -0.17 12.85 -8.71
N THR A 78 -1.32 13.38 -9.19
CA THR A 78 -2.01 14.53 -8.58
C THR A 78 -3.38 14.13 -8.03
N ASP A 79 -4.28 13.69 -8.90
CA ASP A 79 -5.67 13.37 -8.57
C ASP A 79 -5.85 11.89 -8.19
N VAL A 80 -5.10 11.03 -8.87
CA VAL A 80 -4.98 9.60 -8.57
C VAL A 80 -3.51 9.24 -8.40
N ARG A 81 -3.20 8.24 -7.57
CA ARG A 81 -1.82 7.81 -7.29
C ARG A 81 -1.52 6.39 -7.75
N LEU A 82 -0.28 6.16 -8.16
CA LEU A 82 0.28 4.84 -8.35
C LEU A 82 1.42 4.65 -7.33
N THR A 83 1.36 3.58 -6.55
CA THR A 83 2.29 3.35 -5.45
C THR A 83 2.84 1.92 -5.50
N PRO A 84 4.06 1.73 -6.03
CA PRO A 84 4.70 0.43 -6.06
C PRO A 84 4.88 -0.16 -4.66
N ARG A 85 4.51 -1.42 -4.46
CA ARG A 85 4.98 -2.27 -3.36
C ARG A 85 6.18 -3.05 -3.87
N VAL A 86 7.35 -2.78 -3.29
CA VAL A 86 8.64 -3.37 -3.69
C VAL A 86 8.97 -4.59 -2.83
N PRO A 87 9.80 -5.54 -3.29
CA PRO A 87 10.22 -6.65 -2.45
C PRO A 87 11.18 -6.20 -1.35
N ASN A 88 11.24 -6.96 -0.25
CA ASN A 88 12.24 -6.73 0.80
C ASN A 88 13.52 -7.55 0.49
N PRO A 89 14.64 -6.90 0.09
CA PRO A 89 15.86 -7.61 -0.29
C PRO A 89 16.54 -8.35 0.87
N ALA A 90 16.21 -8.06 2.12
CA ALA A 90 16.72 -8.80 3.28
C ALA A 90 16.10 -10.20 3.34
N LEU A 91 14.85 -10.36 2.92
CA LEU A 91 14.06 -11.58 3.05
C LEU A 91 13.89 -12.31 1.70
N GLU A 92 13.73 -11.56 0.62
CA GLU A 92 13.41 -12.08 -0.72
C GLU A 92 14.62 -12.00 -1.65
N LYS A 93 15.63 -12.84 -1.39
CA LYS A 93 16.93 -12.77 -2.09
C LYS A 93 16.84 -12.90 -3.62
N ALA A 94 15.90 -13.70 -4.12
CA ALA A 94 15.71 -13.89 -5.55
C ALA A 94 15.16 -12.62 -6.24
N GLN A 95 14.37 -11.82 -5.53
CA GLN A 95 13.74 -10.59 -6.04
C GLN A 95 14.45 -9.32 -5.59
N ALA A 96 15.56 -9.42 -4.85
CA ALA A 96 16.27 -8.26 -4.30
C ALA A 96 16.67 -7.21 -5.36
N LYS A 97 16.90 -7.62 -6.61
CA LYS A 97 17.24 -6.71 -7.71
C LYS A 97 16.02 -6.01 -8.32
N VAL A 98 14.82 -6.57 -8.16
CA VAL A 98 13.57 -5.93 -8.59
C VAL A 98 13.37 -4.59 -7.88
N LEU A 99 13.78 -4.48 -6.61
CA LEU A 99 13.82 -3.18 -5.92
C LEU A 99 14.63 -2.14 -6.72
N LEU A 100 15.80 -2.51 -7.24
CA LEU A 100 16.62 -1.59 -8.02
C LEU A 100 15.97 -1.25 -9.36
N GLU A 101 15.37 -2.23 -10.03
CA GLU A 101 14.63 -2.05 -11.29
C GLU A 101 13.47 -1.06 -11.09
N VAL A 102 12.66 -1.24 -10.05
CA VAL A 102 11.56 -0.33 -9.71
C VAL A 102 12.09 1.07 -9.46
N LEU A 103 13.12 1.25 -8.62
CA LEU A 103 13.68 2.58 -8.32
C LEU A 103 14.23 3.27 -9.58
N HIS A 104 14.93 2.56 -10.46
CA HIS A 104 15.47 3.13 -11.70
C HIS A 104 14.38 3.37 -12.76
N SER A 105 13.22 2.72 -12.64
CA SER A 105 12.08 2.97 -13.55
C SER A 105 11.37 4.30 -13.28
N ILE A 106 11.47 4.86 -12.06
CA ILE A 106 10.70 6.05 -11.66
C ILE A 106 11.01 7.27 -12.56
N PRO A 107 12.28 7.61 -12.88
CA PRO A 107 12.58 8.68 -13.84
C PRO A 107 11.93 8.50 -15.21
N ARG A 108 11.98 7.28 -15.76
CA ARG A 108 11.30 6.96 -17.03
C ARG A 108 9.80 7.23 -16.94
N HIS A 109 9.17 6.83 -15.83
CA HIS A 109 7.75 7.12 -15.61
C HIS A 109 7.47 8.63 -15.54
N SER A 110 8.36 9.43 -14.93
CA SER A 110 8.24 10.89 -14.92
C SER A 110 8.40 11.49 -16.32
N ASP A 111 9.33 10.99 -17.13
CA ASP A 111 9.50 11.44 -18.52
C ASP A 111 8.26 11.18 -19.37
N VAL A 112 7.71 9.96 -19.30
CA VAL A 112 6.47 9.60 -20.01
C VAL A 112 5.31 10.50 -19.59
N SER A 113 5.16 10.73 -18.28
CA SER A 113 4.16 11.63 -17.73
C SER A 113 4.34 13.06 -18.23
N ARG A 114 5.56 13.60 -18.17
CA ARG A 114 5.91 14.94 -18.65
C ARG A 114 5.61 15.11 -20.14
N MET A 115 5.93 14.12 -20.97
CA MET A 115 5.61 14.14 -22.40
C MET A 115 4.10 14.15 -22.64
N PHE A 116 3.34 13.35 -21.90
CA PHE A 116 1.88 13.24 -22.04
C PHE A 116 1.15 14.53 -21.62
N TYR A 117 1.56 15.13 -20.51
CA TYR A 117 0.92 16.33 -19.95
C TYR A 117 1.51 17.66 -20.47
N GLY A 118 2.68 17.63 -21.10
CA GLY A 118 3.41 18.83 -21.53
C GLY A 118 3.99 19.67 -20.38
N THR A 119 4.00 19.14 -19.16
CA THR A 119 4.49 19.80 -17.95
C THR A 119 4.99 18.76 -16.95
N GLU A 120 5.90 19.14 -16.05
CA GLU A 120 6.46 18.23 -15.05
C GLU A 120 5.37 17.69 -14.14
N ARG A 121 5.23 16.36 -14.13
CA ARG A 121 4.28 15.64 -13.27
C ARG A 121 4.86 14.28 -12.92
N THR A 122 5.19 14.09 -11.66
CA THR A 122 5.72 12.82 -11.17
C THR A 122 4.58 11.85 -10.86
N PRO A 123 4.44 10.73 -11.59
CA PRO A 123 3.33 9.79 -11.39
C PRO A 123 3.52 8.88 -10.17
N ILE A 124 4.77 8.69 -9.71
CA ILE A 124 5.14 7.84 -8.57
C ILE A 124 6.01 8.66 -7.62
N LEU A 125 5.48 8.93 -6.43
CA LEU A 125 6.14 9.74 -5.38
C LEU A 125 6.59 8.90 -4.18
N GLU A 126 6.00 7.72 -4.01
CA GLU A 126 6.12 6.89 -2.83
C GLU A 126 6.23 5.42 -3.24
N VAL A 127 7.01 4.64 -2.49
CA VAL A 127 7.05 3.18 -2.60
C VAL A 127 6.74 2.52 -1.25
N ILE A 128 6.03 1.39 -1.24
CA ILE A 128 5.71 0.62 -0.04
C ILE A 128 6.79 -0.44 0.18
N PHE A 129 7.40 -0.44 1.36
CA PHE A 129 8.44 -1.38 1.74
C PHE A 129 7.91 -2.41 2.76
N PRO A 130 7.78 -3.70 2.39
CA PRO A 130 7.16 -4.74 3.19
C PRO A 130 8.08 -5.25 4.31
N MET A 131 7.45 -5.93 5.27
CA MET A 131 8.10 -6.62 6.39
C MET A 131 9.06 -5.72 7.16
N THR A 132 8.68 -4.44 7.33
CA THR A 132 9.50 -3.45 7.99
C THR A 132 9.60 -3.73 9.48
N THR A 133 10.83 -3.84 10.00
CA THR A 133 11.11 -4.06 11.43
C THR A 133 11.86 -2.90 12.10
N SER A 134 12.52 -2.04 11.31
CA SER A 134 13.11 -0.77 11.76
C SER A 134 13.03 0.28 10.66
N ALA A 135 13.32 1.54 10.99
CA ALA A 135 13.40 2.61 9.99
C ALA A 135 14.62 2.50 9.06
N ASP A 136 15.60 1.66 9.39
CA ASP A 136 16.90 1.63 8.71
C ASP A 136 16.78 1.19 7.25
N GLU A 137 15.91 0.22 6.96
CA GLU A 137 15.71 -0.27 5.60
C GLU A 137 14.95 0.73 4.73
N PRO A 138 13.79 1.29 5.15
CA PRO A 138 13.17 2.40 4.44
C PRO A 138 14.09 3.60 4.20
N LEU A 139 14.88 4.00 5.21
CA LEU A 139 15.85 5.09 5.08
C LEU A 139 16.96 4.74 4.07
N ARG A 140 17.45 3.51 4.09
CA ARG A 140 18.44 3.02 3.12
C ARG A 140 17.89 3.05 1.70
N VAL A 141 16.63 2.68 1.48
CA VAL A 141 15.97 2.74 0.17
C VAL A 141 15.88 4.19 -0.31
N ARG A 142 15.39 5.10 0.55
CA ARG A 142 15.29 6.52 0.21
C ARG A 142 16.66 7.13 -0.12
N GLU A 143 17.66 6.87 0.71
CA GLU A 143 19.02 7.39 0.50
C GLU A 143 19.67 6.78 -0.74
N HIS A 144 19.44 5.50 -1.02
CA HIS A 144 19.89 4.87 -2.25
C HIS A 144 19.27 5.57 -3.48
N TYR A 145 17.95 5.78 -3.49
CA TYR A 145 17.29 6.49 -4.59
C TYR A 145 17.89 7.89 -4.77
N ARG A 146 17.95 8.69 -3.71
CA ARG A 146 18.47 10.06 -3.74
C ARG A 146 19.91 10.12 -4.28
N THR A 147 20.79 9.24 -3.82
CA THR A 147 22.23 9.29 -4.15
C THR A 147 22.62 8.56 -5.43
N ARG A 148 21.81 7.62 -5.91
CA ARG A 148 22.14 6.78 -7.08
C ARG A 148 21.26 7.02 -8.29
N VAL A 149 20.03 7.44 -8.09
CA VAL A 149 19.06 7.73 -9.15
C VAL A 149 18.84 9.24 -9.25
N GLY A 150 18.36 9.88 -8.19
CA GLY A 150 18.08 11.32 -8.18
C GLY A 150 19.30 12.20 -8.41
N ALA A 151 20.46 11.80 -7.90
CA ALA A 151 21.73 12.52 -8.10
C ALA A 151 22.19 12.58 -9.58
N LEU A 152 21.65 11.73 -10.48
CA LEU A 152 21.92 11.82 -11.91
C LEU A 152 21.39 13.13 -12.52
N ALA A 153 20.42 13.78 -11.87
CA ALA A 153 19.95 15.11 -12.24
C ALA A 153 21.02 16.21 -12.04
N ASP A 154 22.10 15.92 -11.32
CA ASP A 154 23.23 16.83 -11.13
C ASP A 154 24.41 16.56 -12.07
N ASP A 155 24.36 15.49 -12.88
CA ASP A 155 25.37 15.17 -13.89
C ASP A 155 24.96 15.73 -15.27
N PRO A 156 25.65 16.75 -15.81
CA PRO A 156 25.34 17.34 -17.11
C PRO A 156 25.47 16.36 -18.27
N SER A 157 26.38 15.38 -18.19
CA SER A 157 26.59 14.38 -19.23
C SER A 157 25.45 13.36 -19.24
N ALA A 158 25.03 12.92 -18.05
CA ALA A 158 23.86 12.05 -17.92
C ALA A 158 22.61 12.76 -18.44
N ARG A 159 22.39 14.02 -18.06
CA ARG A 159 21.22 14.80 -18.53
C ARG A 159 21.21 15.05 -20.02
N ALA A 160 22.38 15.36 -20.60
CA ALA A 160 22.50 15.57 -22.04
C ALA A 160 22.17 14.30 -22.85
N TRP A 161 22.43 13.12 -22.30
CA TRP A 161 22.17 11.85 -23.00
C TRP A 161 20.79 11.26 -22.69
N PHE A 162 20.40 11.19 -21.43
CA PHE A 162 19.22 10.47 -20.97
C PHE A 162 18.00 11.36 -20.68
N GLY A 163 18.17 12.68 -20.62
CA GLY A 163 17.10 13.61 -20.23
C GLY A 163 17.11 13.93 -18.74
N GLU A 164 15.96 14.42 -18.23
CA GLU A 164 15.85 14.83 -16.83
C GLU A 164 15.60 13.62 -15.92
N PHE A 165 16.09 13.67 -14.68
CA PHE A 165 15.93 12.60 -13.70
C PHE A 165 15.03 13.07 -12.55
N GLU A 166 13.72 13.08 -12.79
CA GLU A 166 12.72 13.45 -11.80
C GLU A 166 11.89 12.24 -11.34
N PRO A 167 11.41 12.20 -10.09
CA PRO A 167 11.70 13.13 -9.02
C PRO A 167 13.13 12.88 -8.47
N ARG A 168 13.76 13.92 -7.94
CA ARG A 168 15.06 13.79 -7.25
C ARG A 168 15.01 12.99 -5.94
N GLU A 169 13.84 12.96 -5.31
CA GLU A 169 13.58 12.20 -4.08
C GLU A 169 12.23 11.50 -4.15
N ILE A 170 12.12 10.38 -3.42
CA ILE A 170 10.86 9.68 -3.16
C ILE A 170 10.75 9.40 -1.67
N ASP A 171 9.53 9.22 -1.20
CA ASP A 171 9.28 8.71 0.14
C ASP A 171 9.04 7.19 0.13
N VAL A 172 9.20 6.58 1.30
CA VAL A 172 9.07 5.14 1.52
C VAL A 172 8.04 4.92 2.62
N ILE A 173 6.99 4.17 2.31
CA ILE A 173 5.91 3.81 3.20
C ILE A 173 6.28 2.49 3.88
N PRO A 174 6.66 2.50 5.18
CA PRO A 174 6.93 1.25 5.90
C PRO A 174 5.63 0.46 6.07
N LEU A 175 5.64 -0.80 5.62
CA LEU A 175 4.59 -1.79 5.87
C LEU A 175 5.02 -2.70 7.03
N VAL A 176 4.30 -2.60 8.16
CA VAL A 176 4.58 -3.35 9.40
C VAL A 176 3.58 -4.52 9.56
N GLU A 177 4.12 -5.71 9.80
CA GLU A 177 3.37 -6.96 9.57
C GLU A 177 3.42 -7.96 10.73
N ASP A 178 4.41 -7.84 11.61
CA ASP A 178 4.55 -8.70 12.77
C ASP A 178 4.19 -7.96 14.07
N ARG A 179 3.96 -8.73 15.14
CA ARG A 179 3.59 -8.19 16.44
C ARG A 179 4.63 -7.20 16.99
N PRO A 180 5.93 -7.54 17.13
CA PRO A 180 6.96 -6.59 17.55
C PRO A 180 6.90 -5.25 16.79
N SER A 181 6.88 -5.29 15.46
CA SER A 181 6.88 -4.11 14.59
C SER A 181 5.59 -3.31 14.71
N LEU A 182 4.42 -3.96 14.82
CA LEU A 182 3.14 -3.28 15.07
C LEU A 182 3.15 -2.51 16.39
N LEU A 183 3.72 -3.11 17.45
CA LEU A 183 3.86 -2.43 18.73
C LEU A 183 4.94 -1.34 18.69
N ALA A 184 5.90 -1.41 17.78
CA ALA A 184 6.94 -0.40 17.59
C ALA A 184 6.64 0.60 16.46
N ALA A 185 5.44 0.58 15.87
CA ALA A 185 5.12 1.36 14.68
C ALA A 185 5.36 2.87 14.85
N ASP A 186 5.07 3.41 16.03
CA ASP A 186 5.33 4.81 16.36
C ASP A 186 6.82 5.13 16.43
N THR A 187 7.63 4.21 16.94
CA THR A 187 9.09 4.35 17.00
C THR A 187 9.70 4.27 15.60
N ILE A 188 9.26 3.31 14.78
CA ILE A 188 9.68 3.14 13.39
C ILE A 188 9.37 4.42 12.60
N VAL A 189 8.13 4.92 12.66
CA VAL A 189 7.72 6.11 11.92
C VAL A 189 8.45 7.37 12.42
N ARG A 190 8.65 7.52 13.73
CA ARG A 190 9.41 8.64 14.28
C ARG A 190 10.85 8.64 13.80
N ALA A 191 11.51 7.48 13.83
CA ALA A 191 12.89 7.34 13.36
C ALA A 191 13.00 7.58 11.84
N TYR A 192 12.04 7.06 11.06
CA TYR A 192 11.98 7.31 9.62
C TYR A 192 11.83 8.81 9.33
N ALA A 193 10.81 9.47 9.91
CA ALA A 193 10.55 10.88 9.66
C ALA A 193 11.73 11.78 10.08
N SER A 194 12.35 11.49 11.23
CA SER A 194 13.55 12.21 11.67
C SER A 194 14.76 11.98 10.76
N GLY A 195 14.99 10.75 10.33
CA GLY A 195 16.13 10.41 9.47
C GLY A 195 15.95 10.92 8.04
N SER A 196 14.71 11.13 7.62
CA SER A 196 14.35 11.55 6.27
C SER A 196 14.00 13.04 6.18
N GLY A 197 13.90 13.73 7.32
CA GLY A 197 13.67 15.17 7.42
C GLY A 197 12.25 15.61 7.04
N VAL A 198 11.25 14.75 7.21
CA VAL A 198 9.85 15.04 6.84
C VAL A 198 8.97 15.27 8.07
N ASP A 199 8.02 16.20 7.94
CA ASP A 199 7.06 16.53 9.00
C ASP A 199 5.75 15.71 8.91
N GLU A 200 5.62 14.92 7.84
CA GLU A 200 4.51 13.99 7.66
C GLU A 200 4.98 12.66 7.03
N ALA A 201 4.33 11.56 7.41
CA ALA A 201 4.70 10.23 6.92
C ALA A 201 3.46 9.33 6.79
N ARG A 202 3.40 8.58 5.69
CA ARG A 202 2.47 7.46 5.54
C ARG A 202 3.08 6.21 6.17
N VAL A 203 2.23 5.34 6.72
CA VAL A 203 2.64 4.06 7.31
C VAL A 203 1.56 3.03 7.05
N PHE A 204 1.95 1.83 6.66
CA PHE A 204 1.02 0.78 6.31
C PHE A 204 0.97 -0.27 7.43
N ILE A 205 -0.20 -0.42 8.04
CA ILE A 205 -0.50 -1.41 9.07
C ILE A 205 -1.13 -2.64 8.42
N ALA A 206 -0.43 -3.77 8.41
CA ALA A 206 -1.03 -5.02 7.94
C ALA A 206 -2.08 -5.55 8.92
N ARG A 207 -3.06 -6.28 8.38
CA ARG A 207 -4.08 -6.98 9.17
C ARG A 207 -4.15 -8.47 8.84
N SER A 208 -3.79 -8.86 7.61
CA SER A 208 -3.85 -10.25 7.14
C SER A 208 -2.76 -11.13 7.75
N ASP A 209 -1.49 -10.75 7.63
CA ASP A 209 -0.35 -11.51 8.17
C ASP A 209 -0.39 -11.63 9.70
N PRO A 210 -0.71 -10.55 10.46
CA PRO A 210 -0.95 -10.69 11.89
C PRO A 210 -2.09 -11.67 12.22
N ALA A 211 -3.15 -11.69 11.42
CA ALA A 211 -4.27 -12.61 11.65
C ALA A 211 -3.84 -14.06 11.40
N LEU A 212 -3.11 -14.31 10.31
CA LEU A 212 -2.60 -15.63 9.99
C LEU A 212 -1.65 -16.16 11.08
N ASN A 213 -0.77 -15.31 11.60
CA ASN A 213 0.26 -15.69 12.56
C ASN A 213 -0.21 -15.69 14.02
N TYR A 214 -1.16 -14.84 14.38
CA TYR A 214 -1.56 -14.61 15.78
C TYR A 214 -3.07 -14.78 16.02
N GLY A 215 -3.88 -14.93 14.98
CA GLY A 215 -5.33 -15.04 15.07
C GLY A 215 -6.04 -13.69 14.88
N MET A 216 -7.34 -13.76 14.56
CA MET A 216 -8.14 -12.59 14.19
C MET A 216 -8.19 -11.51 15.28
N VAL A 217 -8.47 -11.90 16.53
CA VAL A 217 -8.63 -10.91 17.63
C VAL A 217 -7.29 -10.25 17.99
N PRO A 218 -6.18 -11.00 18.17
CA PRO A 218 -4.86 -10.39 18.34
C PRO A 218 -4.49 -9.41 17.23
N ALA A 219 -4.72 -9.77 15.96
CA ALA A 219 -4.46 -8.87 14.84
C ALA A 219 -5.19 -7.54 14.95
N VAL A 220 -6.49 -7.57 15.31
CA VAL A 220 -7.28 -6.35 15.51
C VAL A 220 -6.74 -5.50 16.66
N LEU A 221 -6.45 -6.12 17.80
CA LEU A 221 -5.95 -5.41 18.99
C LEU A 221 -4.57 -4.77 18.73
N LEU A 222 -3.67 -5.48 18.06
CA LEU A 222 -2.34 -4.97 17.71
C LEU A 222 -2.43 -3.79 16.73
N SER A 223 -3.28 -3.87 15.71
CA SER A 223 -3.51 -2.72 14.81
C SER A 223 -4.09 -1.52 15.54
N MET A 224 -5.02 -1.71 16.49
CA MET A 224 -5.58 -0.61 17.29
C MET A 224 -4.54 0.04 18.19
N VAL A 225 -3.66 -0.74 18.83
CA VAL A 225 -2.54 -0.22 19.61
C VAL A 225 -1.59 0.58 18.71
N ALA A 226 -1.21 0.04 17.55
CA ALA A 226 -0.33 0.72 16.59
C ALA A 226 -0.91 2.08 16.17
N LEU A 227 -2.18 2.13 15.75
CA LEU A 227 -2.88 3.35 15.35
C LEU A 227 -3.00 4.36 16.50
N SER A 228 -3.29 3.89 17.71
CA SER A 228 -3.34 4.72 18.92
C SER A 228 -1.98 5.38 19.21
N ARG A 229 -0.88 4.65 19.07
CA ARG A 229 0.47 5.19 19.28
C ARG A 229 0.87 6.17 18.18
N LEU A 230 0.59 5.85 16.92
CA LEU A 230 0.84 6.73 15.77
C LEU A 230 0.10 8.07 15.89
N ALA A 231 -1.12 8.06 16.43
CA ALA A 231 -1.92 9.27 16.65
C ALA A 231 -1.36 10.20 17.74
N ARG A 232 -0.41 9.74 18.56
CA ARG A 232 0.26 10.52 19.61
C ARG A 232 1.62 11.08 19.18
N LEU A 233 2.07 10.77 17.97
CA LEU A 233 3.27 11.37 17.41
C LEU A 233 3.03 12.85 17.12
N GLU A 234 4.07 13.67 17.29
CA GLU A 234 4.06 15.07 16.86
C GLU A 234 4.15 15.21 15.33
N ILE A 235 4.62 14.15 14.66
CA ILE A 235 4.65 14.02 13.20
C ILE A 235 3.24 13.76 12.68
N ARG A 236 2.85 14.40 11.57
CA ARG A 236 1.56 14.13 10.92
C ARG A 236 1.61 12.76 10.26
N THR A 237 0.94 11.78 10.87
CA THR A 237 0.87 10.43 10.32
C THR A 237 -0.35 10.25 9.42
N HIS A 238 -0.19 9.45 8.36
CA HIS A 238 -1.26 9.10 7.43
C HIS A 238 -1.36 7.57 7.32
N PRO A 239 -2.00 6.88 8.28
CA PRO A 239 -2.00 5.44 8.32
C PRO A 239 -2.80 4.82 7.17
N ILE A 240 -2.26 3.78 6.58
CA ILE A 240 -2.91 2.86 5.65
C ILE A 240 -3.24 1.58 6.41
N ILE A 241 -4.41 0.99 6.19
CA ILE A 241 -4.73 -0.32 6.77
C ILE A 241 -5.04 -1.37 5.69
N GLY A 242 -4.31 -2.49 5.76
CA GLY A 242 -4.45 -3.62 4.83
C GLY A 242 -5.53 -4.60 5.27
N VAL A 243 -6.75 -4.40 4.78
CA VAL A 243 -7.93 -5.17 5.16
C VAL A 243 -8.57 -5.86 3.95
N GLY A 244 -8.88 -7.15 4.13
CA GLY A 244 -9.60 -7.95 3.13
C GLY A 244 -11.08 -8.17 3.46
N GLY A 245 -11.80 -8.77 2.49
CA GLY A 245 -13.23 -9.08 2.59
C GLY A 245 -13.62 -10.02 3.73
N PRO A 246 -12.95 -11.18 3.90
CA PRO A 246 -13.25 -12.10 4.97
C PRO A 246 -13.04 -11.48 6.37
N ALA A 247 -13.85 -11.89 7.35
CA ALA A 247 -13.74 -11.38 8.72
C ALA A 247 -12.35 -11.62 9.33
N PHE A 248 -11.72 -12.73 8.97
CA PHE A 248 -10.37 -13.05 9.38
C PHE A 248 -9.33 -12.05 8.88
N ARG A 249 -9.54 -11.41 7.71
CA ARG A 249 -8.61 -10.48 7.06
C ARG A 249 -8.99 -9.01 7.13
N GLY A 250 -10.23 -8.66 7.46
CA GLY A 250 -10.60 -7.26 7.69
C GLY A 250 -12.08 -7.03 7.91
N ALA A 251 -12.90 -7.89 7.30
CA ALA A 251 -14.33 -7.65 7.13
C ALA A 251 -14.61 -6.35 6.36
N LEU A 252 -13.74 -5.91 5.45
CA LEU A 252 -14.03 -4.74 4.60
C LEU A 252 -14.76 -5.22 3.34
N ARG A 253 -16.04 -4.88 3.27
CA ARG A 253 -16.96 -5.20 2.18
C ARG A 253 -17.96 -4.05 2.03
N PRO A 254 -18.67 -3.94 0.90
CA PRO A 254 -19.65 -2.87 0.71
C PRO A 254 -20.70 -2.80 1.84
N ASP A 255 -21.15 -3.95 2.34
CA ASP A 255 -22.15 -4.08 3.41
C ASP A 255 -21.63 -3.75 4.83
N SER A 256 -20.32 -3.63 5.01
CA SER A 256 -19.67 -3.53 6.33
C SER A 256 -18.81 -2.28 6.53
N ILE A 257 -18.79 -1.37 5.55
CA ILE A 257 -17.95 -0.16 5.56
C ILE A 257 -18.10 0.65 6.86
N ASP A 258 -19.32 0.90 7.33
CA ASP A 258 -19.56 1.70 8.54
C ASP A 258 -18.87 1.09 9.77
N ARG A 259 -18.93 -0.23 9.89
CA ARG A 259 -18.32 -0.95 10.99
C ARG A 259 -16.79 -0.89 10.92
N VAL A 260 -16.21 -0.89 9.71
CA VAL A 260 -14.76 -0.79 9.52
C VAL A 260 -14.29 0.64 9.81
N LEU A 261 -15.00 1.66 9.32
CA LEU A 261 -14.71 3.07 9.61
C LEU A 261 -14.82 3.37 11.10
N ALA A 262 -15.84 2.85 11.79
CA ALA A 262 -15.99 3.01 13.23
C ALA A 262 -14.89 2.31 14.04
N ARG A 263 -14.31 1.23 13.50
CA ARG A 263 -13.20 0.50 14.14
C ARG A 263 -11.86 1.20 13.94
N TYR A 264 -11.66 1.81 12.77
CA TYR A 264 -10.40 2.45 12.39
C TYR A 264 -10.57 3.93 12.00
N PRO A 265 -11.16 4.76 12.87
CA PRO A 265 -11.48 6.16 12.56
C PRO A 265 -10.25 7.01 12.21
N SER A 266 -9.07 6.68 12.72
CA SER A 266 -7.83 7.43 12.48
C SER A 266 -7.08 7.05 11.21
N VAL A 267 -7.53 6.03 10.48
CA VAL A 267 -6.91 5.59 9.23
C VAL A 267 -7.19 6.60 8.12
N GLU A 268 -6.16 6.87 7.32
CA GLU A 268 -6.24 7.74 6.15
C GLU A 268 -6.67 6.93 4.93
N THR A 269 -5.96 5.84 4.64
CA THR A 269 -6.17 5.05 3.42
C THR A 269 -6.58 3.62 3.76
N PHE A 270 -7.60 3.10 3.08
CA PHE A 270 -8.03 1.71 3.19
C PHE A 270 -7.72 0.96 1.90
N THR A 271 -7.21 -0.27 2.03
CA THR A 271 -7.03 -1.14 0.85
C THR A 271 -8.37 -1.66 0.35
N ILE A 272 -8.62 -1.51 -0.95
CA ILE A 272 -9.73 -2.11 -1.68
C ILE A 272 -9.17 -3.33 -2.43
N GLN A 273 -9.32 -4.52 -1.83
CA GLN A 273 -8.80 -5.78 -2.38
C GLN A 273 -9.71 -6.36 -3.47
N SER A 274 -9.23 -7.35 -4.21
CA SER A 274 -9.92 -7.89 -5.39
C SER A 274 -11.28 -8.48 -5.06
N ALA A 275 -11.45 -9.19 -3.94
CA ALA A 275 -12.75 -9.70 -3.52
C ALA A 275 -13.78 -8.58 -3.31
N PHE A 276 -13.35 -7.44 -2.76
CA PHE A 276 -14.22 -6.26 -2.63
C PHE A 276 -14.68 -5.79 -4.00
N LYS A 277 -13.77 -5.71 -4.99
CA LYS A 277 -14.04 -5.19 -6.33
C LYS A 277 -14.89 -6.12 -7.19
N TYR A 278 -14.69 -7.44 -7.08
CA TYR A 278 -15.15 -8.40 -8.09
C TYR A 278 -16.18 -9.42 -7.57
N ASP A 279 -16.25 -9.67 -6.27
CA ASP A 279 -17.22 -10.62 -5.69
C ASP A 279 -18.48 -9.93 -5.16
N ASN A 280 -18.63 -8.63 -5.40
CA ASN A 280 -19.76 -7.82 -4.94
C ASN A 280 -20.40 -7.09 -6.12
N PRO A 281 -21.71 -6.75 -6.05
CA PRO A 281 -22.35 -5.94 -7.08
C PRO A 281 -21.63 -4.61 -7.28
N VAL A 282 -21.33 -4.26 -8.53
CA VAL A 282 -20.54 -3.06 -8.85
C VAL A 282 -21.13 -1.77 -8.27
N ASP A 283 -22.45 -1.63 -8.30
CA ASP A 283 -23.14 -0.46 -7.75
C ASP A 283 -22.93 -0.31 -6.24
N ASP A 284 -22.85 -1.43 -5.50
CA ASP A 284 -22.53 -1.43 -4.08
C ASP A 284 -21.07 -1.05 -3.85
N VAL A 285 -20.15 -1.57 -4.66
CA VAL A 285 -18.72 -1.25 -4.62
C VAL A 285 -18.49 0.26 -4.82
N VAL A 286 -19.07 0.86 -5.87
CA VAL A 286 -18.93 2.30 -6.15
C VAL A 286 -19.48 3.14 -5.00
N ARG A 287 -20.70 2.84 -4.52
CA ARG A 287 -21.29 3.57 -3.38
C ARG A 287 -20.44 3.47 -2.13
N ALA A 288 -19.90 2.29 -1.86
CA ALA A 288 -19.08 2.01 -0.70
C ALA A 288 -17.75 2.80 -0.76
N ILE A 289 -17.06 2.79 -1.90
CA ILE A 289 -15.83 3.58 -2.10
C ILE A 289 -16.12 5.08 -1.98
N ALA A 290 -17.18 5.59 -2.60
CA ALA A 290 -17.59 6.98 -2.48
C ALA A 290 -17.85 7.39 -1.02
N LYS A 291 -18.55 6.53 -0.26
CA LYS A 291 -18.79 6.73 1.17
C LYS A 291 -17.50 6.74 1.98
N LEU A 292 -16.58 5.83 1.70
CA LEU A 292 -15.28 5.74 2.36
C LEU A 292 -14.45 7.01 2.13
N LYS A 293 -14.40 7.49 0.89
CA LYS A 293 -13.70 8.73 0.51
C LYS A 293 -14.31 9.96 1.18
N ALA A 294 -15.64 10.02 1.28
CA ALA A 294 -16.36 11.12 1.92
C ALA A 294 -16.30 11.07 3.47
N SER A 295 -15.92 9.95 4.06
CA SER A 295 -15.91 9.78 5.52
C SER A 295 -14.73 10.54 6.14
N PRO A 296 -14.97 11.42 7.13
CA PRO A 296 -13.91 12.21 7.75
C PRO A 296 -13.00 11.30 8.58
N ARG A 297 -11.71 11.64 8.60
CA ARG A 297 -10.76 11.05 9.55
C ARG A 297 -11.08 11.53 10.97
N GLY A 298 -11.14 10.60 11.89
CA GLY A 298 -11.36 10.81 13.31
C GLY A 298 -10.12 10.55 14.17
N ARG A 299 -10.29 10.62 15.49
CA ARG A 299 -9.27 10.24 16.45
C ARG A 299 -9.15 8.72 16.54
N ALA A 300 -7.96 8.22 16.85
CA ALA A 300 -7.77 6.80 17.12
C ALA A 300 -8.67 6.36 18.28
N VAL A 301 -9.15 5.11 18.23
CA VAL A 301 -9.95 4.55 19.34
C VAL A 301 -9.07 4.48 20.58
N GLU A 302 -9.55 5.07 21.68
CA GLU A 302 -8.88 4.94 22.97
C GLU A 302 -9.06 3.53 23.54
N LEU A 303 -7.96 2.93 23.99
CA LEU A 303 -7.95 1.61 24.60
C LEU A 303 -6.89 1.52 25.69
N ASP A 304 -7.13 0.68 26.69
CA ASP A 304 -6.09 0.27 27.64
C ASP A 304 -5.08 -0.62 26.92
N GLU A 305 -3.96 -0.03 26.51
CA GLU A 305 -2.92 -0.73 25.75
C GLU A 305 -2.36 -1.94 26.49
N ARG A 306 -2.18 -1.85 27.81
CA ARG A 306 -1.61 -2.95 28.60
C ARG A 306 -2.56 -4.15 28.57
N ARG A 307 -3.85 -3.90 28.80
CA ARG A 307 -4.88 -4.94 28.76
C ARG A 307 -5.07 -5.50 27.35
N ALA A 308 -5.01 -4.65 26.32
CA ALA A 308 -5.14 -5.07 24.93
C ALA A 308 -3.99 -5.96 24.49
N ILE A 309 -2.74 -5.61 24.83
CA ILE A 309 -1.55 -6.39 24.52
C ILE A 309 -1.58 -7.73 25.28
N ASP A 310 -1.88 -7.72 26.58
CA ASP A 310 -2.00 -8.96 27.36
C ASP A 310 -3.07 -9.91 26.80
N LEU A 311 -4.25 -9.39 26.43
CA LEU A 311 -5.30 -10.19 25.82
C LEU A 311 -4.88 -10.72 24.46
N ALA A 312 -4.24 -9.89 23.62
CA ALA A 312 -3.72 -10.30 22.32
C ALA A 312 -2.70 -11.45 22.48
N ASP A 313 -1.82 -11.37 23.47
CA ASP A 313 -0.79 -12.39 23.72
C ASP A 313 -1.37 -13.73 24.17
N ARG A 314 -2.32 -13.69 25.11
CA ARG A 314 -3.01 -14.91 25.58
C ARG A 314 -3.79 -15.59 24.47
N LEU A 315 -4.52 -14.81 23.66
CA LEU A 315 -5.27 -15.34 22.52
C LEU A 315 -4.35 -15.84 21.41
N ALA A 316 -3.23 -15.16 21.15
CA ALA A 316 -2.25 -15.59 20.16
C ALA A 316 -1.56 -16.89 20.56
N ALA A 317 -1.26 -17.08 21.85
CA ALA A 317 -0.73 -18.34 22.37
C ALA A 317 -1.71 -19.49 22.09
N ARG A 318 -2.98 -19.33 22.48
CA ARG A 318 -4.00 -20.36 22.22
C ARG A 318 -4.20 -20.62 20.73
N TYR A 319 -4.24 -19.56 19.91
CA TYR A 319 -4.38 -19.70 18.46
C TYR A 319 -3.23 -20.51 17.85
N ARG A 320 -1.98 -20.25 18.26
CA ARG A 320 -0.82 -21.01 17.77
C ARG A 320 -0.90 -22.49 18.16
N ASP A 321 -1.29 -22.80 19.39
CA ASP A 321 -1.41 -24.19 19.85
C ASP A 321 -2.39 -24.99 18.98
N GLU A 322 -3.51 -24.37 18.58
CA GLU A 322 -4.52 -25.00 17.70
C GLU A 322 -4.04 -25.07 16.24
N VAL A 323 -3.47 -23.97 15.73
CA VAL A 323 -3.07 -23.88 14.32
C VAL A 323 -1.93 -24.84 13.98
N VAL A 324 -0.98 -25.06 14.88
CA VAL A 324 0.12 -26.02 14.65
C VAL A 324 -0.43 -27.43 14.42
N ALA A 325 -1.51 -27.82 15.11
CA ALA A 325 -2.12 -29.13 14.94
C ALA A 325 -2.82 -29.30 13.58
N ILE A 326 -3.42 -28.23 13.04
CA ILE A 326 -4.16 -28.27 11.77
C ILE A 326 -3.33 -27.85 10.56
N ALA A 327 -2.21 -27.16 10.75
CA ALA A 327 -1.40 -26.62 9.66
C ALA A 327 -0.99 -27.67 8.61
N PRO A 328 -0.63 -28.92 8.97
CA PRO A 328 -0.35 -29.96 7.98
C PRO A 328 -1.56 -30.27 7.08
N LEU A 329 -2.78 -30.25 7.61
CA LEU A 329 -4.00 -30.50 6.84
C LEU A 329 -4.38 -29.33 5.93
N VAL A 330 -4.08 -28.10 6.35
CA VAL A 330 -4.35 -26.89 5.56
C VAL A 330 -3.35 -26.73 4.41
N ARG A 331 -2.11 -27.20 4.59
CA ARG A 331 -1.04 -27.12 3.58
C ARG A 331 -1.01 -28.31 2.62
N ALA A 332 -1.68 -29.41 2.94
CA ALA A 332 -1.76 -30.63 2.13
C ALA A 332 -2.65 -30.43 0.90
#